data_AF-A0A3S0VJ31-F1
#
_entry.id   AF-A0A3S0VJ31-F1
#
_cell.length_a   1.000
_cell.length_b   1.000
_cell.length_c   1.000
_cell.angle_alpha   90.00
_cell.angle_beta   90.00
_cell.angle_gamma   90.00
#
_symmetry.space_group_name_H-M   'P 1'
#
loop_
_entity.id
_entity.type
_entity.pdbx_description
1 polymer ?
#
loop_
_entity_poly.entity_id
_entity_poly.type
_entity_poly.pdbx_seq_one_letter_code
_entity_poly.pdbx_strand_id
1 'polypeptide(L)'
;MIDSLHIPQNEINKVIAEEKQELIRREQLYRPTNHHFLALSNKTILLIDDGIATGYTMKAAIIALQQNKPAKIIVAVPVGSLSAIKELKKMADEVVCLNSPKDFGAVGFYYANFNQTSDEEVGDLLKRRSELH
;
A
#
# COMPACT_ATOMS: atom_id res chain seq x y z
N MET A 1 -15.40 -14.61 -8.49
CA MET A 1 -15.42 -14.72 -7.02
C MET A 1 -16.48 -13.82 -6.40
N ILE A 2 -16.73 -12.62 -6.94
CA ILE A 2 -17.88 -11.78 -6.55
C ILE A 2 -19.17 -12.24 -7.26
N ASP A 3 -19.09 -12.61 -8.55
CA ASP A 3 -20.24 -13.11 -9.32
C ASP A 3 -20.86 -14.40 -8.76
N SER A 4 -20.07 -15.22 -8.05
CA SER A 4 -20.52 -16.47 -7.43
C SER A 4 -21.33 -16.27 -6.13
N LEU A 5 -21.32 -15.06 -5.57
CA LEU A 5 -21.99 -14.73 -4.30
C LEU A 5 -23.33 -14.01 -4.50
N HIS A 6 -23.79 -13.83 -5.75
CA HIS A 6 -25.01 -13.09 -6.10
C HIS A 6 -25.12 -11.72 -5.41
N ILE A 7 -23.99 -11.06 -5.18
CA ILE A 7 -23.98 -9.73 -4.56
C ILE A 7 -24.53 -8.73 -5.59
N PRO A 8 -25.60 -7.99 -5.26
CA PRO A 8 -26.19 -7.03 -6.19
C PRO A 8 -25.18 -5.95 -6.61
N GLN A 9 -25.17 -5.59 -7.89
CA GLN A 9 -24.23 -4.61 -8.44
C GLN A 9 -24.34 -3.23 -7.76
N ASN A 10 -25.54 -2.86 -7.31
CA ASN A 10 -25.77 -1.63 -6.54
C ASN A 10 -25.06 -1.64 -5.18
N GLU A 11 -24.98 -2.78 -4.49
CA GLU A 11 -24.23 -2.89 -3.22
C GLU A 11 -22.72 -2.74 -3.47
N ILE A 12 -22.21 -3.34 -4.53
CA ILE A 12 -20.81 -3.17 -4.94
C ILE A 12 -20.52 -1.70 -5.24
N ASN A 13 -21.38 -1.05 -6.04
CA ASN A 13 -21.21 0.35 -6.41
C ASN A 13 -21.26 1.29 -5.20
N LYS A 14 -22.08 0.95 -4.19
CA LYS A 14 -22.18 1.71 -2.94
C LYS A 14 -20.86 1.66 -2.16
N VAL A 15 -20.30 0.47 -1.95
CA VAL A 15 -19.00 0.31 -1.28
C VAL A 15 -17.89 1.04 -2.05
N ILE A 16 -17.87 0.94 -3.39
CA ILE A 16 -16.90 1.68 -4.22
C ILE A 16 -17.01 3.20 -3.99
N ALA A 17 -18.23 3.74 -3.91
CA ALA A 17 -18.45 5.16 -3.69
C ALA A 17 -17.97 5.61 -2.31
N GLU A 18 -18.24 4.82 -1.27
CA GLU A 18 -17.81 5.07 0.11
C GLU A 18 -16.28 5.03 0.23
N GLU A 19 -15.64 3.98 -0.28
CA GLU A 19 -14.17 3.85 -0.28
C GLU A 19 -13.49 4.97 -1.07
N LYS A 20 -14.10 5.41 -2.18
CA LYS A 20 -13.58 6.54 -2.96
C LYS A 20 -13.64 7.86 -2.19
N GLN A 21 -14.70 8.10 -1.41
CA GLN A 21 -14.81 9.28 -0.56
C GLN A 21 -13.74 9.25 0.54
N GLU A 22 -13.51 8.08 1.14
CA GLU A 22 -12.47 7.92 2.16
C GLU A 22 -11.06 8.13 1.60
N LEU A 23 -10.78 7.65 0.38
CA LEU A 23 -9.52 7.93 -0.31
C LEU A 23 -9.29 9.42 -0.50
N ILE A 24 -10.31 10.17 -0.94
CA ILE A 24 -10.21 11.64 -1.12
C ILE A 24 -9.96 12.34 0.21
N ARG A 25 -10.69 11.95 1.28
CA ARG A 25 -10.51 12.52 2.62
C ARG A 25 -9.08 12.31 3.12
N ARG A 26 -8.55 11.07 3.01
CA ARG A 26 -7.18 10.74 3.41
C ARG A 26 -6.13 11.45 2.59
N GLU A 27 -6.34 11.58 1.27
CA GLU A 27 -5.42 12.34 0.41
C GLU A 27 -5.31 13.80 0.87
N GLN A 28 -6.43 14.45 1.18
CA GLN A 28 -6.44 15.83 1.69
C GLN A 28 -5.78 15.95 3.07
N LEU A 29 -5.99 14.96 3.95
CA LEU A 29 -5.43 14.94 5.29
C LEU A 29 -3.92 14.72 5.30
N TYR A 30 -3.43 13.77 4.51
CA TYR A 30 -2.02 13.38 4.45
C TYR A 30 -1.19 14.28 3.56
N ARG A 31 -1.81 15.06 2.66
CA ARG A 31 -1.12 15.98 1.78
C ARG A 31 -1.77 17.38 1.85
N PRO A 32 -1.47 18.17 2.90
CA PRO A 32 -1.90 19.57 2.92
C PRO A 32 -1.33 20.31 1.71
N THR A 33 -2.11 21.27 1.19
CA THR A 33 -1.94 21.95 -0.12
C THR A 33 -0.57 22.56 -0.42
N ASN A 34 0.31 22.64 0.57
CA ASN A 34 1.65 23.20 0.43
C ASN A 34 2.72 22.15 0.06
N HIS A 35 2.36 20.88 -0.08
CA HIS A 35 3.30 19.82 -0.49
C HIS A 35 3.21 19.51 -1.98
N HIS A 36 4.28 19.83 -2.71
CA HIS A 36 4.45 19.43 -4.09
C HIS A 36 4.77 17.94 -4.19
N PHE A 37 4.26 17.29 -5.24
CA PHE A 37 4.67 15.93 -5.58
C PHE A 37 6.17 15.89 -5.86
N LEU A 38 6.85 14.94 -5.24
CA LEU A 38 8.23 14.64 -5.61
C LEU A 38 8.26 14.14 -7.05
N ALA A 39 9.18 14.66 -7.86
CA ALA A 39 9.44 14.10 -9.17
C ALA A 39 9.99 12.67 -9.03
N LEU A 40 9.20 11.69 -9.47
CA LEU A 40 9.52 10.27 -9.33
C LEU A 40 10.33 9.71 -10.51
N SER A 41 10.39 10.45 -11.61
CA SER A 41 11.12 10.05 -12.82
C SER A 41 12.60 9.82 -12.55
N ASN A 42 13.14 8.72 -13.09
CA ASN A 42 14.54 8.30 -12.90
C ASN A 42 14.97 8.13 -11.43
N LYS A 43 14.04 8.01 -10.48
CA LYS A 43 14.33 7.71 -9.07
C LYS A 43 14.19 6.22 -8.77
N THR A 44 14.96 5.74 -7.81
CA THR A 44 14.69 4.44 -7.18
C THR A 44 13.66 4.65 -6.07
N ILE A 45 12.55 3.92 -6.13
CA ILE A 45 11.43 4.04 -5.19
C ILE A 45 11.37 2.80 -4.33
N LEU A 46 11.37 2.98 -3.01
CA LEU A 46 11.10 1.93 -2.04
C LEU A 46 9.63 2.01 -1.61
N LEU A 47 8.89 0.96 -1.90
CA LEU A 47 7.53 0.73 -1.40
C LEU A 47 7.62 -0.17 -0.17
N ILE A 48 7.19 0.35 0.98
CA ILE A 48 7.29 -0.33 2.28
C ILE A 48 5.89 -0.47 2.87
N ASP A 49 5.62 -1.62 3.49
CA ASP A 49 4.39 -1.90 4.22
C ASP A 49 4.70 -2.82 5.43
N ASP A 50 3.75 -2.97 6.36
CA ASP A 50 3.91 -3.83 7.53
C ASP A 50 3.83 -5.33 7.18
N GLY A 51 3.11 -5.67 6.12
CA GLY A 51 3.08 -7.00 5.56
C GLY A 51 2.14 -7.15 4.38
N ILE A 52 2.19 -8.31 3.73
CA ILE A 52 1.44 -8.54 2.49
C ILE A 52 0.62 -9.82 2.58
N ALA A 53 -0.69 -9.67 2.75
CA ALA A 53 -1.63 -10.79 2.68
C ALA A 53 -1.94 -11.15 1.22
N THR A 54 -2.75 -10.34 0.52
CA THR A 54 -3.18 -10.58 -0.87
C THR A 54 -2.33 -9.81 -1.89
N GLY A 55 -1.72 -8.71 -1.46
CA GLY A 55 -0.88 -7.84 -2.29
C GLY A 55 -1.63 -6.92 -3.25
N TYR A 56 -2.96 -6.85 -3.23
CA TYR A 56 -3.71 -6.00 -4.16
C TYR A 56 -3.35 -4.52 -4.04
N THR A 57 -3.24 -3.99 -2.82
CA THR A 57 -2.83 -2.60 -2.57
C THR A 57 -1.43 -2.33 -3.12
N MET A 58 -0.49 -3.23 -2.86
CA MET A 58 0.89 -3.11 -3.36
C MET A 58 0.96 -3.17 -4.89
N LYS A 59 0.17 -4.06 -5.53
CA LYS A 59 0.07 -4.14 -6.99
C LYS A 59 -0.46 -2.84 -7.59
N ALA A 60 -1.51 -2.26 -7.00
CA ALA A 60 -2.05 -0.97 -7.44
C ALA A 60 -1.02 0.15 -7.32
N ALA A 61 -0.26 0.19 -6.22
CA ALA A 61 0.82 1.16 -6.02
C ALA A 61 1.92 1.02 -7.09
N ILE A 62 2.38 -0.20 -7.39
CA ILE A 62 3.38 -0.44 -8.44
C ILE A 62 2.89 0.06 -9.80
N ILE A 63 1.64 -0.27 -10.18
CA ILE A 63 1.05 0.16 -11.46
C ILE A 63 1.01 1.69 -11.55
N ALA A 64 0.60 2.38 -10.47
CA ALA A 64 0.56 3.83 -10.43
C ALA A 64 1.97 4.45 -10.53
N LEU A 65 2.96 3.88 -9.85
CA LEU A 65 4.34 4.36 -9.90
C LEU A 65 4.98 4.19 -11.28
N GLN A 66 4.73 3.07 -11.96
CA GLN A 66 5.29 2.79 -13.29
C GLN A 66 4.92 3.87 -14.32
N GLN A 67 3.76 4.51 -14.18
CA GLN A 67 3.33 5.63 -15.05
C GLN A 67 4.29 6.84 -14.99
N ASN A 68 5.07 6.97 -13.91
CA ASN A 68 6.01 8.06 -13.70
C ASN A 68 7.44 7.75 -14.17
N LYS A 69 7.68 6.59 -14.80
CA LYS A 69 8.99 6.14 -15.31
C LYS A 69 10.11 6.22 -14.25
N PRO A 70 9.97 5.56 -13.09
CA PRO A 70 11.05 5.47 -12.12
C PRO A 70 12.23 4.69 -12.70
N ALA A 71 13.42 4.86 -12.12
CA ALA A 71 14.58 4.05 -12.46
C ALA A 71 14.42 2.61 -11.94
N LYS A 72 13.85 2.45 -10.73
CA LYS A 72 13.57 1.16 -10.09
C LYS A 72 12.42 1.27 -9.10
N ILE A 73 11.68 0.19 -8.91
CA ILE A 73 10.69 -0.01 -7.86
C ILE A 73 11.10 -1.23 -7.04
N ILE A 74 11.36 -1.01 -5.75
CA ILE A 74 11.73 -2.03 -4.77
C ILE A 74 10.60 -2.14 -3.76
N VAL A 75 10.07 -3.35 -3.57
CA VAL A 75 9.10 -3.62 -2.49
C VAL A 75 9.84 -4.23 -1.31
N ALA A 76 9.61 -3.72 -0.10
CA ALA A 76 10.21 -4.25 1.12
C ALA A 76 9.17 -4.41 2.22
N VAL A 77 9.01 -5.63 2.75
CA VAL A 77 8.06 -5.93 3.82
C VAL A 77 8.62 -6.93 4.84
N PRO A 78 8.27 -6.82 6.13
CA PRO A 78 8.66 -7.79 7.14
C PRO A 78 8.08 -9.19 6.91
N VAL A 79 6.81 -9.29 6.55
CA VAL A 79 6.12 -10.58 6.37
C VAL A 79 5.16 -10.57 5.19
N GLY A 80 5.00 -11.70 4.50
CA GLY A 80 3.99 -11.81 3.46
C GLY A 80 3.65 -13.23 3.06
N SER A 81 2.49 -13.40 2.42
CA SER A 81 2.09 -14.70 1.88
C SER A 81 2.96 -15.07 0.68
N LEU A 82 3.29 -16.36 0.56
CA LEU A 82 4.11 -16.87 -0.55
C LEU A 82 3.51 -16.52 -1.93
N SER A 83 2.18 -16.59 -2.05
CA SER A 83 1.46 -16.28 -3.29
C SER A 83 1.59 -14.80 -3.65
N ALA A 84 1.38 -13.89 -2.70
CA ALA A 84 1.49 -12.45 -2.96
C ALA A 84 2.93 -12.05 -3.31
N ILE A 85 3.93 -12.54 -2.57
CA ILE A 85 5.35 -12.27 -2.84
C ILE A 85 5.75 -12.78 -4.23
N LYS A 86 5.30 -13.97 -4.62
CA LYS A 86 5.57 -14.52 -5.95
C LYS A 86 4.99 -13.67 -7.08
N GLU A 87 3.78 -13.14 -6.90
CA GLU A 87 3.17 -12.24 -7.89
C GLU A 87 3.88 -10.89 -7.94
N LEU A 88 4.26 -10.32 -6.80
CA LEU A 88 4.96 -9.03 -6.76
C LEU A 88 6.35 -9.08 -7.40
N LYS A 89 7.06 -10.22 -7.28
CA LYS A 89 8.34 -10.46 -7.98
C LYS A 89 8.24 -10.41 -9.50
N LYS A 90 7.03 -10.49 -10.07
CA LYS A 90 6.80 -10.34 -11.51
C LYS A 90 6.55 -8.88 -11.92
N MET A 91 6.30 -7.99 -10.95
CA MET A 91 5.83 -6.62 -11.19
C MET A 91 6.83 -5.54 -10.75
N ALA A 92 7.59 -5.80 -9.68
CA ALA A 92 8.63 -4.91 -9.17
C ALA A 92 10.03 -5.40 -9.62
N ASP A 93 11.00 -4.49 -9.64
CA ASP A 93 12.40 -4.83 -9.96
C ASP A 93 13.02 -5.71 -8.87
N GLU A 94 12.64 -5.47 -7.61
CA GLU A 94 13.10 -6.24 -6.46
C GLU A 94 12.00 -6.35 -5.41
N VAL A 95 11.94 -7.51 -4.75
CA VAL A 95 11.04 -7.75 -3.61
C VAL A 95 11.82 -8.38 -2.46
N VAL A 96 11.94 -7.62 -1.38
CA VAL A 96 12.54 -8.02 -0.11
C VAL A 96 11.42 -8.38 0.86
N CYS A 97 11.34 -9.65 1.25
CA CYS A 97 10.42 -10.13 2.27
C CYS A 97 11.22 -10.91 3.32
N LEU A 98 11.23 -10.43 4.57
CA LEU A 98 12.04 -11.06 5.61
C LEU A 98 11.51 -12.45 6.01
N ASN A 99 10.19 -12.61 6.03
CA ASN A 99 9.54 -13.87 6.37
C ASN A 99 8.36 -14.18 5.43
N SER A 100 8.34 -15.37 4.85
CA SER A 100 7.22 -15.86 4.03
C SER A 100 6.77 -17.25 4.50
N PRO A 101 6.03 -17.32 5.61
CA PRO A 101 5.63 -18.58 6.23
C PRO A 101 4.65 -19.35 5.32
N LYS A 102 4.74 -20.69 5.36
CA LYS A 102 3.86 -21.59 4.57
C LYS A 102 2.40 -21.43 4.97
N ASP A 103 2.15 -21.37 6.28
CA ASP A 103 0.81 -21.22 6.87
C ASP A 103 0.55 -19.75 7.22
N PHE A 104 0.68 -18.87 6.23
CA PHE A 104 0.41 -17.45 6.42
C PHE A 104 -1.08 -17.24 6.74
N GLY A 105 -1.38 -16.71 7.94
CA GLY A 105 -2.71 -16.28 8.34
C GLY A 105 -2.95 -14.81 8.01
N ALA A 106 -2.74 -13.93 9.00
CA ALA A 106 -2.84 -12.48 8.84
C ALA A 106 -1.53 -11.79 9.24
N VAL A 107 -1.29 -10.58 8.72
CA VAL A 107 -0.09 -9.78 9.05
C VAL A 107 0.05 -9.59 10.56
N GLY A 108 -1.05 -9.26 11.25
CA GLY A 108 -1.04 -9.00 12.69
C GLY A 108 -0.57 -10.16 13.57
N PHE A 109 -0.56 -11.41 13.09
CA PHE A 109 -0.03 -12.55 13.87
C PHE A 109 1.49 -12.50 14.07
N TYR A 110 2.19 -11.69 13.27
CA TYR A 110 3.64 -11.57 13.32
C TYR A 110 4.10 -10.37 14.17
N TYR A 111 3.16 -9.66 14.79
CA TYR A 111 3.42 -8.49 15.61
C TYR A 111 2.89 -8.71 17.02
N ALA A 112 3.75 -8.51 18.02
CA ALA A 112 3.33 -8.53 19.42
C ALA A 112 2.34 -7.40 19.75
N ASN A 113 2.46 -6.27 19.04
CA ASN A 113 1.52 -5.15 19.08
C ASN A 113 1.17 -4.78 17.62
N PHE A 114 -0.11 -4.90 17.29
CA PHE A 114 -0.66 -4.58 15.97
C PHE A 114 -1.83 -3.58 16.09
N ASN A 115 -1.66 -2.58 16.95
CA ASN A 115 -2.62 -1.50 17.07
C ASN A 115 -2.70 -0.71 15.77
N GLN A 116 -3.90 -0.25 15.45
CA GLN A 116 -4.14 0.56 14.26
C GLN A 116 -3.44 1.91 14.39
N THR A 117 -2.60 2.24 13.39
CA THR A 117 -2.03 3.58 13.24
C THR A 117 -3.14 4.57 12.89
N SER A 118 -3.24 5.63 13.68
CA SER A 118 -4.25 6.68 13.50
C SER A 118 -3.86 7.68 12.41
N ASP A 119 -4.86 8.35 11.82
CA ASP A 119 -4.65 9.42 10.86
C ASP A 119 -3.80 10.57 11.45
N GLU A 120 -3.93 10.84 12.74
CA GLU A 120 -3.16 11.86 13.48
C GLU A 120 -1.67 11.50 13.52
N GLU A 121 -1.33 10.26 13.90
CA GLU A 121 0.05 9.79 13.91
C GLU A 121 0.69 9.86 12.52
N VAL A 122 -0.05 9.49 11.47
CA VAL A 122 0.42 9.61 10.07
C VAL A 122 0.70 11.08 9.73
N GLY A 123 -0.24 11.97 10.05
CA GLY A 123 -0.09 13.41 9.81
C GLY A 123 1.14 14.00 10.50
N ASP A 124 1.37 13.65 11.76
CA ASP A 124 2.51 14.12 12.54
C ASP A 124 3.85 13.63 11.99
N LEU A 125 3.94 12.36 11.56
CA LEU A 125 5.13 11.82 10.93
C LEU A 125 5.45 12.54 9.60
N LEU A 126 4.44 12.84 8.79
CA LEU A 126 4.61 13.53 7.51
C LEU A 126 5.04 15.00 7.70
N LYS A 127 4.55 15.67 8.74
CA LYS A 127 5.00 17.03 9.12
C LYS A 127 6.47 17.03 9.55
N ARG A 128 6.85 16.14 10.48
CA ARG A 128 8.24 16.01 10.96
C ARG A 128 9.23 15.80 9.83
N ARG A 129 8.89 14.94 8.84
CA ARG A 129 9.73 14.75 7.63
C ARG A 129 9.93 16.05 6.86
N SER A 130 8.90 16.88 6.77
CA SER A 130 8.92 18.10 5.96
C SER A 130 9.70 19.24 6.62
N GLU A 131 9.93 19.18 7.94
CA GLU A 131 10.78 20.12 8.68
C GLU A 131 12.27 19.76 8.63
N LEU A 132 12.59 18.53 8.22
CA LEU A 132 13.98 18.03 8.09
C LEU A 132 14.65 18.46 6.76
N HIS A 133 13.97 19.24 5.93
CA HIS A 133 14.43 19.75 4.63
C HIS A 133 14.10 21.23 4.46
#